data_AF-A0AAV0CNT2-F1
#
_entry.id   AF-A0AAV0CNT2-F1
#
_cell.length_a   1.000
_cell.length_b   1.000
_cell.length_c   1.000
_cell.angle_alpha   90.00
_cell.angle_beta   90.00
_cell.angle_gamma   90.00
#
_symmetry.space_group_name_H-M   'P 1'
#
loop_
_entity.id
_entity.type
_entity.pdbx_description
1 polymer ?
#
loop_
_entity_poly.entity_id
_entity_poly.type
_entity_poly.pdbx_seq_one_letter_code
_entity_poly.pdbx_strand_id
1 'polypeptide(L)'
;MGIFESHLLLLDPVGNCPQANRRTNSHPSTFSSSCSSVNSSDHTLQKRKRVIMWPREDGGYFVKDNWQPWVHVERLFEERQYRILLLLPNGLPEWYKKEGIKMKIDKKKRTVSLVGESQEEDTRYKDVWLRFQNDFPIPEDCDMEKISYDDAGKFIRIQMPIIPNKTQS
;
A
#
# COMPACT_ATOMS: atom_id res chain seq x y z
N MET A 1 -12.28 3.41 -14.27
CA MET A 1 -11.25 2.38 -14.04
C MET A 1 -11.81 1.35 -13.06
N GLY A 2 -11.91 0.08 -13.46
CA GLY A 2 -12.39 -1.01 -12.59
C GLY A 2 -11.24 -1.58 -11.74
N ILE A 3 -11.53 -1.91 -10.48
CA ILE A 3 -10.62 -2.68 -9.60
C ILE A 3 -10.89 -4.16 -9.90
N PHE A 4 -9.85 -4.95 -10.15
CA PHE A 4 -9.97 -6.40 -10.32
C PHE A 4 -9.45 -7.11 -9.07
N GLU A 5 -10.28 -7.97 -8.48
CA GLU A 5 -9.87 -8.89 -7.43
C GLU A 5 -9.32 -10.16 -8.07
N SER A 6 -8.07 -10.54 -7.77
CA SER A 6 -7.49 -11.81 -8.23
C SER A 6 -7.01 -12.67 -7.06
N HIS A 7 -6.98 -13.98 -7.28
CA HIS A 7 -6.53 -14.97 -6.31
C HIS A 7 -5.12 -15.44 -6.71
N LEU A 8 -4.08 -14.81 -6.15
CA LEU A 8 -2.70 -15.26 -6.29
C LEU A 8 -2.30 -16.08 -5.04
N LEU A 9 -1.75 -17.27 -5.25
CA LEU A 9 -1.14 -18.07 -4.18
C LEU A 9 0.24 -17.49 -3.89
N LEU A 10 0.38 -16.76 -2.78
CA LEU A 10 1.69 -16.45 -2.21
C LEU A 10 2.24 -17.75 -1.60
N LEU A 11 3.29 -18.30 -2.21
CA LEU A 11 4.11 -19.33 -1.57
C LEU A 11 4.86 -18.65 -0.42
N ASP A 12 4.57 -19.05 0.82
CA ASP A 12 5.39 -18.65 1.96
C ASP A 12 6.84 -19.08 1.70
N PRO A 13 7.84 -18.21 1.87
CA PRO A 13 9.22 -18.66 1.89
C PRO A 13 9.36 -19.62 3.07
N VAL A 14 9.64 -20.88 2.76
CA VAL A 14 9.94 -21.94 3.73
C VAL A 14 10.85 -21.38 4.81
N GLY A 15 10.35 -21.39 6.04
CA GLY A 15 11.07 -20.93 7.22
C GLY A 15 12.42 -21.65 7.32
N ASN A 16 13.50 -20.90 7.22
CA ASN A 16 14.79 -21.33 7.75
C ASN A 16 14.62 -21.45 9.27
N CYS A 17 14.66 -22.68 9.79
CA CYS A 17 14.96 -22.91 11.20
C CYS A 17 16.47 -22.75 11.42
N PRO A 18 16.94 -21.82 12.28
CA PRO A 18 18.28 -21.89 12.84
C PRO A 18 18.24 -22.57 14.21
N GLN A 19 19.07 -23.59 14.41
CA GLN A 19 19.81 -23.91 15.66
C GLN A 19 20.41 -25.32 15.52
N ALA A 20 21.73 -25.43 15.37
CA ALA A 20 22.74 -25.54 16.43
C ALA A 20 22.95 -26.98 16.91
N ASN A 21 24.07 -27.61 16.54
CA ASN A 21 25.11 -27.93 17.52
C ASN A 21 26.42 -28.44 16.90
N ARG A 22 27.51 -28.10 17.60
CA ARG A 22 28.91 -28.35 17.24
C ARG A 22 29.45 -29.48 18.14
N ARG A 23 30.08 -30.51 17.53
CA ARG A 23 31.04 -31.52 18.11
C ARG A 23 30.44 -32.53 19.12
N THR A 24 30.76 -33.84 19.19
CA THR A 24 31.91 -34.70 18.79
C THR A 24 31.54 -36.21 18.88
N ASN A 25 32.21 -37.04 18.06
CA ASN A 25 32.63 -38.46 18.22
C ASN A 25 31.66 -39.67 18.31
N SER A 26 32.08 -40.70 17.55
CA SER A 26 32.00 -42.17 17.69
C SER A 26 30.71 -42.96 17.35
N HIS A 27 30.84 -43.68 16.23
CA HIS A 27 30.32 -45.01 15.83
C HIS A 27 28.80 -45.28 15.63
N PRO A 28 28.47 -46.16 14.65
CA PRO A 28 27.13 -46.34 14.13
C PRO A 28 26.37 -47.40 14.93
N SER A 29 25.11 -47.12 15.26
CA SER A 29 24.16 -48.16 15.68
C SER A 29 22.87 -48.02 14.90
N THR A 30 22.55 -49.12 14.23
CA THR A 30 21.30 -49.47 13.59
C THR A 30 20.16 -49.34 14.59
N PHE A 31 19.17 -48.48 14.32
CA PHE A 31 17.83 -48.65 14.88
C PHE A 31 16.78 -48.25 13.85
N SER A 32 16.03 -49.27 13.42
CA SER A 32 14.78 -49.16 12.70
C SER A 32 13.74 -48.47 13.59
N SER A 33 13.00 -47.51 13.05
CA SER A 33 11.60 -47.34 13.44
C SER A 33 10.84 -46.58 12.37
N SER A 34 10.05 -47.35 11.62
CA SER A 34 8.64 -47.10 11.40
C SER A 34 8.24 -45.70 10.93
N CYS A 35 8.08 -45.57 9.61
CA CYS A 35 7.14 -44.63 9.01
C CYS A 35 5.79 -44.77 9.71
N SER A 36 5.49 -43.82 10.59
CA SER A 36 4.16 -43.68 11.16
C SER A 36 3.48 -42.57 10.39
N SER A 37 2.69 -43.00 9.42
CA SER A 37 1.70 -42.22 8.69
C SER A 37 0.79 -41.52 9.70
N VAL A 38 1.03 -40.24 9.98
CA VAL A 38 0.02 -39.41 10.63
C VAL A 38 -0.84 -38.85 9.51
N ASN A 39 -1.96 -39.52 9.28
CA ASN A 39 -3.16 -38.86 8.79
C ASN A 39 -3.48 -37.71 9.75
N SER A 40 -3.11 -36.50 9.36
CA SER A 40 -3.93 -35.33 9.69
C SER A 40 -4.24 -34.67 8.37
N SER A 41 -5.48 -34.86 7.93
CA SER A 41 -6.14 -34.00 6.95
C SER A 41 -6.31 -32.61 7.56
N ASP A 42 -5.20 -31.94 7.87
CA ASP A 42 -5.18 -30.52 8.16
C ASP A 42 -5.29 -29.80 6.83
N HIS A 43 -6.54 -29.69 6.36
CA HIS A 43 -6.96 -28.53 5.60
C HIS A 43 -6.74 -27.30 6.47
N THR A 44 -5.47 -26.88 6.62
CA THR A 44 -5.15 -25.50 6.89
C THR A 44 -5.79 -24.75 5.74
N LEU A 45 -6.96 -24.17 6.01
CA LEU A 45 -7.59 -23.14 5.22
C LEU A 45 -6.51 -22.08 5.00
N GLN A 46 -5.75 -22.21 3.91
CA GLN A 46 -4.93 -21.15 3.39
C GLN A 46 -5.93 -20.03 3.12
N LYS A 47 -6.01 -19.09 4.07
CA LYS A 47 -6.81 -17.88 3.93
C LYS A 47 -6.29 -17.21 2.66
N ARG A 48 -7.02 -17.38 1.57
CA ARG A 48 -6.71 -16.74 0.29
C ARG A 48 -6.72 -15.23 0.56
N LYS A 49 -5.52 -14.64 0.69
CA LYS A 49 -5.38 -13.19 0.81
C LYS A 49 -5.76 -12.63 -0.55
N ARG A 50 -6.83 -11.83 -0.59
CA ARG A 50 -7.20 -11.08 -1.78
C ARG A 50 -6.09 -10.10 -2.08
N VAL A 51 -5.50 -10.22 -3.27
CA VAL A 51 -4.52 -9.24 -3.76
C VAL A 51 -5.30 -8.22 -4.58
N ILE A 52 -5.26 -6.97 -4.12
CA ILE A 52 -5.84 -5.86 -4.87
C ILE A 52 -4.87 -5.53 -6.01
N MET A 53 -5.39 -5.49 -7.23
CA MET A 53 -4.60 -5.17 -8.41
C MET A 53 -5.28 -4.11 -9.26
N TRP A 54 -4.47 -3.32 -9.97
CA TRP A 54 -4.93 -2.34 -10.95
C TRP A 54 -4.30 -2.62 -12.32
N PRO A 55 -5.07 -2.56 -13.41
CA PRO A 55 -4.50 -2.73 -14.74
C PRO A 55 -3.57 -1.57 -15.09
N ARG A 56 -2.53 -1.88 -15.87
CA ARG A 56 -1.62 -0.91 -16.47
C ARG A 56 -1.98 -0.61 -17.92
N GLU A 57 -1.65 0.59 -18.39
CA GLU A 57 -1.95 1.03 -19.77
C GLU A 57 -1.15 0.26 -20.82
N ASP A 58 0.10 -0.11 -20.50
CA ASP A 58 1.00 -0.87 -21.37
C ASP A 58 0.86 -2.39 -21.21
N GLY A 59 -0.16 -2.84 -20.48
CA GLY A 59 -0.39 -4.25 -20.16
C GLY A 59 0.21 -4.68 -18.82
N GLY A 60 -0.37 -5.73 -18.24
CA GLY A 60 -0.02 -6.20 -16.89
C GLY A 60 -0.78 -5.47 -15.77
N TYR A 61 -0.26 -5.58 -14.54
CA TYR A 61 -0.95 -5.11 -13.35
C TYR A 61 0.01 -4.47 -12.35
N PHE A 62 -0.49 -3.47 -11.63
CA PHE A 62 0.05 -3.05 -10.36
C PHE A 62 -0.47 -3.98 -9.26
N VAL A 63 0.41 -4.36 -8.35
CA VAL A 63 0.08 -5.03 -7.09
C VAL A 63 -0.04 -3.98 -6.00
N LYS A 64 -1.04 -4.13 -5.12
CA LYS A 64 -1.19 -3.24 -3.98
C LYS A 64 0.00 -3.30 -3.04
N ASP A 65 0.61 -2.14 -2.87
CA ASP A 65 1.51 -1.83 -1.78
C ASP A 65 0.70 -1.33 -0.57
N ASN A 66 1.00 -1.87 0.60
CA ASN A 66 0.33 -1.48 1.85
C ASN A 66 1.03 -0.32 2.55
N TRP A 67 2.03 0.29 1.91
CA TRP A 67 2.64 1.52 2.41
C TRP A 67 1.58 2.61 2.62
N GLN A 68 1.59 3.20 3.82
CA GLN A 68 0.68 4.27 4.22
C GLN A 68 1.48 5.41 4.86
N PRO A 69 1.34 6.66 4.38
CA PRO A 69 1.91 7.81 5.03
C PRO A 69 1.16 8.13 6.32
N TRP A 70 1.78 8.92 7.20
CA TRP A 70 1.10 9.43 8.38
C TRP A 70 0.20 10.59 7.97
N VAL A 71 -1.08 10.57 8.37
CA VAL A 71 -2.05 11.56 7.91
C VAL A 71 -2.48 12.47 9.06
N HIS A 72 -2.32 13.78 8.87
CA HIS A 72 -2.92 14.80 9.70
C HIS A 72 -3.90 15.63 8.87
N VAL A 73 -5.04 15.97 9.47
CA VAL A 73 -6.12 16.69 8.77
C VAL A 73 -6.52 17.88 9.62
N GLU A 74 -6.52 19.05 9.00
CA GLU A 74 -6.83 20.32 9.66
C GLU A 74 -7.85 21.12 8.86
N ARG A 75 -8.73 21.82 9.58
CA ARG A 75 -9.66 22.81 9.01
C ARG A 75 -9.25 24.19 9.51
N LEU A 76 -8.81 25.04 8.60
CA LEU A 76 -8.31 26.38 8.86
C LEU A 76 -9.42 27.39 8.55
N PHE A 77 -10.12 27.85 9.58
CA PHE A 77 -11.26 28.75 9.43
C PHE A 77 -10.85 30.12 8.87
N GLU A 78 -9.75 30.69 9.38
CA GLU A 78 -9.24 32.00 8.95
C GLU A 78 -8.78 31.99 7.49
N GLU A 79 -8.11 30.91 7.07
CA GLU A 79 -7.63 30.71 5.69
C GLU A 79 -8.72 30.19 4.74
N ARG A 80 -9.93 29.90 5.24
CA ARG A 80 -11.02 29.24 4.50
C ARG A 80 -10.52 28.02 3.72
N GLN A 81 -9.78 27.15 4.40
CA GLN A 81 -9.11 26.03 3.76
C GLN A 81 -9.24 24.77 4.62
N TYR A 82 -9.47 23.63 3.97
CA TYR A 82 -9.26 22.31 4.55
C TYR A 82 -7.94 21.76 4.02
N ARG A 83 -7.11 21.19 4.90
CA ARG A 83 -5.77 20.73 4.56
C ARG A 83 -5.54 19.32 5.05
N ILE A 84 -4.96 18.50 4.18
CA ILE A 84 -4.47 17.16 4.52
C ILE A 84 -2.95 17.20 4.40
N LEU A 85 -2.27 16.86 5.47
CA LEU A 85 -0.82 16.73 5.53
C LEU A 85 -0.48 15.25 5.61
N LEU A 86 0.17 14.73 4.58
CA LEU A 86 0.73 13.39 4.56
C LEU A 86 2.21 13.49 4.96
N LEU A 87 2.52 13.16 6.21
CA LEU A 87 3.88 13.16 6.73
C LEU A 87 4.64 11.92 6.22
N LEU A 88 5.84 12.20 5.72
CA LEU A 88 6.79 11.25 5.16
C LEU A 88 8.08 11.33 6.00
N PRO A 89 8.10 10.75 7.23
CA PRO A 89 9.23 10.93 8.15
C PRO A 89 10.57 10.46 7.57
N ASN A 90 10.54 9.41 6.74
CA ASN A 90 11.70 8.88 6.01
C ASN A 90 11.63 9.17 4.51
N GLY A 91 10.79 10.13 4.09
CA GLY A 91 10.48 10.35 2.67
C GLY A 91 9.57 9.26 2.09
N LEU A 92 9.41 9.29 0.76
CA LEU A 92 8.80 8.18 0.02
C LEU A 92 9.73 6.96 0.07
N PRO A 93 9.19 5.73 0.07
CA PRO A 93 10.00 4.54 -0.18
C PRO A 93 10.84 4.72 -1.44
N GLU A 94 12.06 4.20 -1.46
CA GLU A 94 13.05 4.46 -2.53
C GLU A 94 12.55 4.10 -3.93
N TRP A 95 11.67 3.11 -4.03
CA TRP A 95 11.05 2.74 -5.30
C TRP A 95 10.04 3.78 -5.79
N TYR A 96 9.40 4.60 -4.95
CA TYR A 96 8.49 5.65 -5.40
C TYR A 96 9.23 6.96 -5.68
N LYS A 97 9.38 7.26 -6.97
CA LYS A 97 9.86 8.54 -7.46
C LYS A 97 8.73 9.58 -7.41
N LYS A 98 9.06 10.86 -7.20
CA LYS A 98 8.07 11.96 -7.09
C LYS A 98 7.18 12.07 -8.32
N GLU A 99 7.75 11.80 -9.49
CA GLU A 99 7.07 11.82 -10.79
C GLU A 99 6.01 10.72 -10.90
N GLY A 100 6.12 9.66 -10.10
CA GLY A 100 5.15 8.58 -9.98
C GLY A 100 3.98 8.88 -9.05
N ILE A 101 4.02 10.00 -8.31
CA ILE A 101 2.96 10.41 -7.39
C ILE A 101 1.96 11.33 -8.11
N LYS A 102 0.69 10.94 -8.08
CA LYS A 102 -0.42 11.60 -8.78
C LYS A 102 -1.57 11.84 -7.81
N MET A 103 -2.20 13.00 -7.90
CA MET A 103 -3.49 13.26 -7.27
C MET A 103 -4.62 13.05 -8.28
N LYS A 104 -5.66 12.32 -7.90
CA LYS A 104 -6.89 12.12 -8.69
C LYS A 104 -8.09 12.62 -7.90
N ILE A 105 -9.03 13.29 -8.55
CA ILE A 105 -10.26 13.78 -7.92
C ILE A 105 -11.44 13.08 -8.56
N ASP A 106 -12.20 12.32 -7.76
CA ASP A 106 -13.50 11.78 -8.15
C ASP A 106 -14.60 12.74 -7.64
N LYS A 107 -15.07 13.61 -8.53
CA LYS A 107 -16.12 14.60 -8.22
C LYS A 107 -17.46 13.95 -7.87
N LYS A 108 -17.76 12.76 -8.43
CA LYS A 108 -19.02 12.06 -8.17
C LYS A 108 -19.03 11.44 -6.78
N LYS A 109 -17.90 10.84 -6.37
CA LYS A 109 -17.73 10.25 -5.04
C LYS A 109 -17.27 11.25 -3.98
N ARG A 110 -16.96 12.49 -4.39
CA ARG A 110 -16.32 13.51 -3.54
C ARG A 110 -15.10 12.96 -2.82
N THR A 111 -14.16 12.40 -3.59
CA THR A 111 -12.95 11.79 -3.04
C THR A 111 -11.73 12.34 -3.75
N VAL A 112 -10.69 12.68 -2.98
CA VAL A 112 -9.35 12.89 -3.52
C VAL A 112 -8.49 11.66 -3.22
N SER A 113 -7.80 11.17 -4.24
CA SER A 113 -6.93 10.00 -4.14
C SER A 113 -5.50 10.42 -4.40
N LEU A 114 -4.61 10.16 -3.44
CA LEU A 114 -3.17 10.21 -3.66
C LEU A 114 -2.70 8.83 -4.10
N VAL A 115 -2.18 8.73 -5.31
CA VAL A 115 -1.75 7.47 -5.95
C VAL A 115 -0.26 7.55 -6.22
N GLY A 116 0.49 6.56 -5.76
CA GLY A 116 1.87 6.34 -6.18
C GLY A 116 1.97 5.06 -6.98
N GLU A 117 2.60 5.11 -8.14
CA GLU A 117 2.84 3.99 -9.04
C GLU A 117 4.34 3.90 -9.32
N SER A 118 4.95 2.74 -9.12
CA SER A 118 6.35 2.54 -9.48
C SER A 118 6.71 1.08 -9.76
N GLN A 119 7.80 0.88 -10.47
CA GLN A 119 8.47 -0.42 -10.59
C GLN A 119 9.48 -0.56 -9.44
N GLU A 120 9.43 -1.66 -8.72
CA GLU A 120 10.43 -1.95 -7.69
C GLU A 120 11.73 -2.40 -8.38
N GLU A 121 12.76 -1.54 -8.39
CA GLU A 121 14.01 -1.80 -9.10
C GLU A 121 14.98 -2.70 -8.31
N ASP A 122 14.83 -2.81 -6.98
CA ASP A 122 15.89 -3.29 -6.07
C ASP A 122 15.55 -4.58 -5.26
N THR A 123 14.49 -5.31 -5.62
CA THR A 123 14.14 -6.57 -4.94
C THR A 123 14.32 -7.81 -5.82
N ARG A 124 14.16 -8.98 -5.20
CA ARG A 124 14.18 -10.31 -5.86
C ARG A 124 13.10 -10.47 -6.94
N TYR A 125 12.20 -9.49 -7.10
CA TYR A 125 11.10 -9.50 -8.05
C TYR A 125 11.26 -8.34 -9.04
N LYS A 126 12.22 -8.47 -9.96
CA LYS A 126 12.60 -7.45 -10.97
C LYS A 126 11.46 -6.91 -11.85
N ASP A 127 10.28 -7.52 -11.82
CA ASP A 127 9.13 -7.20 -12.66
C ASP A 127 7.86 -6.86 -11.87
N VAL A 128 7.98 -6.51 -10.58
CA VAL A 128 6.79 -6.13 -9.78
C VAL A 128 6.56 -4.63 -9.87
N TRP A 129 5.34 -4.31 -10.29
CA TRP A 129 4.83 -2.95 -10.33
C TRP A 129 3.96 -2.73 -9.10
N LEU A 130 4.33 -1.77 -8.27
CA LEU A 130 3.66 -1.47 -7.02
C LEU A 130 2.79 -0.23 -7.17
N ARG A 131 1.65 -0.26 -6.50
CA ARG A 131 0.78 0.90 -6.37
C ARG A 131 0.26 1.04 -4.96
N PHE A 132 0.43 2.22 -4.37
CA PHE A 132 -0.36 2.65 -3.22
C PHE A 132 -1.47 3.60 -3.66
N GLN A 133 -2.56 3.62 -2.90
CA GLN A 133 -3.65 4.57 -3.07
C GLN A 133 -4.21 4.94 -1.70
N ASN A 134 -4.23 6.24 -1.39
CA ASN A 134 -4.85 6.80 -0.19
C ASN A 134 -6.00 7.70 -0.60
N ASP A 135 -7.21 7.36 -0.16
CA ASP A 135 -8.44 8.04 -0.54
C ASP A 135 -8.94 8.89 0.65
N PHE A 136 -9.24 10.16 0.39
CA PHE A 136 -9.72 11.11 1.39
C PHE A 136 -11.05 11.72 0.94
N PRO A 137 -12.06 11.78 1.83
CA PRO A 137 -13.32 12.43 1.52
C PRO A 137 -13.12 13.96 1.37
N ILE A 138 -13.81 14.55 0.41
CA ILE A 138 -13.83 15.99 0.17
C ILE A 138 -15.06 16.57 0.91
N PRO A 139 -14.85 17.46 1.92
CA PRO A 139 -15.96 18.10 2.63
C PRO A 139 -16.92 18.83 1.68
N GLU A 140 -18.21 18.89 2.03
CA GLU A 140 -19.27 19.40 1.14
C GLU A 140 -19.06 20.86 0.72
N ASP A 141 -18.51 21.65 1.63
CA ASP A 141 -18.24 23.08 1.48
C ASP A 141 -16.93 23.39 0.73
N CYS A 142 -16.20 22.39 0.25
CA CYS A 142 -14.97 22.59 -0.51
C CYS A 142 -15.22 22.79 -2.02
N ASP A 143 -14.43 23.70 -2.61
CA ASP A 143 -14.37 23.99 -4.04
C ASP A 143 -13.52 22.91 -4.73
N MET A 144 -14.19 21.90 -5.31
CA MET A 144 -13.52 20.78 -5.96
C MET A 144 -12.67 21.17 -7.18
N GLU A 145 -12.92 22.32 -7.80
CA GLU A 145 -12.16 22.78 -8.97
C GLU A 145 -10.82 23.39 -8.58
N LYS A 146 -10.65 23.77 -7.31
CA LYS A 146 -9.45 24.43 -6.80
C LYS A 146 -8.65 23.56 -5.82
N ILE A 147 -8.97 22.28 -5.74
CA ILE A 147 -8.18 21.34 -4.95
C ILE A 147 -6.80 21.21 -5.62
N SER A 148 -5.76 21.42 -4.83
CA SER A 148 -4.37 21.31 -5.26
C SER A 148 -3.59 20.44 -4.29
N TYR A 149 -2.40 20.01 -4.71
CA TYR A 149 -1.42 19.47 -3.79
C TYR A 149 -0.03 20.01 -4.10
N ASP A 150 0.81 20.04 -3.08
CA ASP A 150 2.22 20.37 -3.16
C ASP A 150 3.06 19.35 -2.39
N ASP A 151 4.26 19.10 -2.90
CA ASP A 151 5.26 18.25 -2.26
C ASP A 151 6.36 19.14 -1.68
N ALA A 152 6.43 19.18 -0.35
CA ALA A 152 7.42 19.93 0.41
C ALA A 152 8.56 19.04 0.93
N GLY A 153 8.80 17.88 0.31
CA GLY A 153 9.86 16.94 0.62
C GLY A 153 9.52 16.00 1.79
N LYS A 154 9.29 16.56 2.98
CA LYS A 154 8.93 15.78 4.19
C LYS A 154 7.44 15.56 4.36
N PHE A 155 6.63 16.27 3.59
CA PHE A 155 5.20 16.11 3.57
C PHE A 155 4.64 16.39 2.18
N ILE A 156 3.58 15.68 1.85
CA ILE A 156 2.67 16.05 0.77
C ILE A 156 1.52 16.80 1.42
N ARG A 157 1.18 17.97 0.91
CA ARG A 157 0.06 18.77 1.39
C ARG A 157 -1.00 18.81 0.32
N ILE A 158 -2.22 18.41 0.66
CA ILE A 158 -3.42 18.58 -0.17
C ILE A 158 -4.21 19.75 0.41
N GLN A 159 -4.54 20.71 -0.45
CA GLN A 159 -5.27 21.91 -0.11
C GLN A 159 -6.65 21.89 -0.77
N MET A 160 -7.70 22.08 0.03
CA MET A 160 -9.08 22.13 -0.43
C MET A 160 -9.69 23.46 0.02
N PRO A 161 -9.78 24.46 -0.88
CA PRO A 161 -10.39 25.74 -0.54
C PRO A 161 -11.87 25.57 -0.19
N ILE A 162 -12.33 26.25 0.85
CA ILE A 162 -13.74 26.30 1.22
C ILE A 162 -14.44 27.35 0.35
N ILE A 163 -15.57 26.99 -0.25
CA ILE A 163 -16.41 27.90 -1.02
C ILE A 163 -16.90 28.98 -0.06
N PRO A 164 -16.65 30.27 -0.34
CA PRO A 164 -17.23 31.32 0.46
C PRO A 164 -18.75 31.24 0.34
N ASN A 165 -19.41 30.86 1.43
CA ASN A 165 -20.87 30.91 1.51
C ASN A 165 -21.33 32.31 1.10
N LYS A 166 -22.12 32.39 0.02
CA LYS A 166 -22.96 33.57 -0.24
C LYS A 166 -24.14 33.52 0.73
N THR A 167 -23.89 33.90 1.97
CA THR A 167 -24.92 33.97 3.02
C THR A 167 -24.47 35.05 3.99
N GLN A 168 -25.17 36.17 4.23
CA GLN A 168 -26.45 36.72 3.79
C GLN A 168 -26.30 38.24 3.93
N SER A 169 -26.75 39.01 2.94
CA SER A 169 -26.94 40.47 3.05
C SER A 169 -28.04 40.82 4.04
#